data_AF-A0A813LBB4-F1
#
_entry.id   AF-A0A813LBB4-F1
#
_cell.length_a   1.000
_cell.length_b   1.000
_cell.length_c   1.000
_cell.angle_alpha   90.00
_cell.angle_beta   90.00
_cell.angle_gamma   90.00
#
_symmetry.space_group_name_H-M   'P 1'
#
loop_
_entity.id
_entity.type
_entity.pdbx_description
1 polymer ?
#
loop_
_entity_poly.entity_id
_entity_poly.type
_entity_poly.pdbx_seq_one_letter_code
_entity_poly.pdbx_strand_id
1 'polypeptide(L)'
;ALASLPPSEGGAARGCQETQAALLSLPSSIEEWLREMDGHGFLAPYHAAIAGNFDSPAQVLDVYLRPGEDGQPSFLDPAFLDEMQVKKLGHRRLFEKWLADRLREAKLKTGAG
;
A
#
# COMPACT_ATOMS: atom_id res chain seq x y z
N ALA A 1 10.37 -10.18 17.87
CA ALA A 1 9.25 -9.74 18.72
C ALA A 1 8.01 -9.83 17.87
N LEU A 2 7.00 -10.57 18.34
CA LEU A 2 5.70 -10.73 17.68
C LEU A 2 5.13 -9.33 17.45
N ALA A 3 4.94 -8.93 16.20
CA ALA A 3 4.20 -7.72 15.89
C ALA A 3 2.77 -7.94 16.39
N SER A 4 2.42 -7.24 17.46
CA SER A 4 1.03 -7.08 17.90
C SER A 4 0.31 -6.32 16.80
N LEU A 5 -0.20 -7.05 15.82
CA LEU A 5 -1.20 -6.53 14.89
C LEU A 5 -2.30 -5.85 15.73
N PRO A 6 -2.65 -4.59 15.46
CA PRO A 6 -3.74 -3.95 16.18
C PRO A 6 -5.01 -4.77 15.96
N PRO A 7 -5.86 -4.97 16.99
CA PRO A 7 -7.16 -5.58 16.80
C PRO A 7 -7.93 -4.74 15.79
N SER A 8 -8.29 -5.38 14.67
CA SER A 8 -9.06 -4.80 13.57
C SER A 8 -10.49 -4.50 14.03
N GLU A 9 -10.66 -3.49 14.88
CA GLU A 9 -11.97 -2.97 15.26
C GLU A 9 -12.17 -1.64 14.55
N GLY A 10 -12.76 -1.67 13.35
CA GLY A 10 -13.05 -0.43 12.64
C GLY A 10 -13.45 -0.53 11.19
N GLY A 11 -14.52 -1.28 10.90
CA GLY A 11 -15.47 -0.86 9.86
C GLY A 11 -15.09 -1.13 8.40
N ALA A 12 -15.47 -2.31 7.94
CA ALA A 12 -16.21 -2.55 6.70
C ALA A 12 -16.27 -1.38 5.69
N ALA A 13 -15.16 -1.07 5.03
CA ALA A 13 -15.23 -0.40 3.74
C ALA A 13 -15.16 -1.49 2.68
N ARG A 14 -16.33 -1.96 2.24
CA ARG A 14 -16.53 -2.54 0.90
C ARG A 14 -16.22 -1.44 -0.13
N GLY A 15 -14.97 -0.97 -0.14
CA GLY A 15 -14.50 0.17 -0.88
C GLY A 15 -14.64 -0.10 -2.36
N CYS A 16 -15.20 0.88 -3.05
CA CYS A 16 -15.34 1.09 -4.48
C CYS A 16 -14.50 0.13 -5.35
N GLN A 17 -15.14 -0.49 -6.34
CA GLN A 17 -14.56 -1.46 -7.30
C GLN A 17 -13.17 -1.05 -7.85
N GLU A 18 -12.87 0.25 -7.92
CA GLU A 18 -11.57 0.82 -8.30
C GLU A 18 -10.40 0.41 -7.39
N THR A 19 -10.62 0.37 -6.07
CA THR A 19 -9.59 -0.08 -5.12
C THR A 19 -9.27 -1.54 -5.37
N GLN A 20 -10.30 -2.37 -5.57
CA GLN A 20 -10.13 -3.79 -5.82
C GLN A 20 -9.41 -4.06 -7.15
N ALA A 21 -9.70 -3.29 -8.20
CA ALA A 21 -8.96 -3.36 -9.47
C ALA A 21 -7.47 -3.00 -9.32
N ALA A 22 -7.14 -2.01 -8.49
CA ALA A 22 -5.75 -1.68 -8.18
C ALA A 22 -5.07 -2.81 -7.38
N LEU A 23 -5.77 -3.46 -6.44
CA LEU A 23 -5.27 -4.61 -5.68
C LEU A 23 -5.03 -5.86 -6.54
N LEU A 24 -5.79 -6.03 -7.62
CA LEU A 24 -5.66 -7.17 -8.53
C LEU A 24 -4.43 -7.08 -9.44
N SER A 25 -3.89 -5.88 -9.66
CA SER A 25 -2.69 -5.64 -10.48
C SER A 25 -1.41 -5.52 -9.63
N LEU A 26 -1.44 -5.97 -8.39
CA LEU A 26 -0.29 -5.91 -7.52
C LEU A 26 0.76 -6.94 -7.91
N PRO A 27 2.04 -6.62 -7.70
CA PRO A 27 3.12 -7.59 -7.82
C PRO A 27 2.92 -8.75 -6.84
N SER A 28 3.40 -9.92 -7.23
CA SER A 28 3.23 -11.16 -6.44
C SER A 28 4.13 -11.24 -5.21
N SER A 29 5.08 -10.30 -5.05
CA SER A 29 6.05 -10.33 -3.95
C SER A 29 6.44 -8.92 -3.49
N ILE A 30 6.82 -8.81 -2.21
CA ILE A 30 7.25 -7.54 -1.61
C ILE A 30 8.49 -6.97 -2.29
N GLU A 31 9.44 -7.80 -2.71
CA GLU A 31 10.63 -7.35 -3.45
C GLU A 31 10.26 -6.64 -4.76
N GLU A 32 9.39 -7.26 -5.56
CA GLU A 32 8.93 -6.71 -6.83
C GLU A 32 8.11 -5.44 -6.61
N TRP A 33 7.29 -5.40 -5.55
CA TRP A 33 6.58 -4.21 -5.11
C TRP A 33 7.51 -3.02 -4.82
N LEU A 34 8.54 -3.24 -4.01
CA LEU A 34 9.49 -2.18 -3.65
C LEU A 34 10.31 -1.73 -4.86
N ARG A 35 10.66 -2.66 -5.76
CA ARG A 35 11.39 -2.36 -6.99
C ARG A 35 10.54 -1.56 -7.98
N GLU A 36 9.24 -1.84 -8.04
CA GLU A 36 8.30 -1.09 -8.88
C GLU A 36 8.05 0.33 -8.33
N MET A 37 7.95 0.46 -7.00
CA MET A 37 7.84 1.76 -6.33
C MET A 37 9.11 2.60 -6.48
N ASP A 38 10.26 1.95 -6.34
CA ASP A 38 11.55 2.60 -6.32
C ASP A 38 12.58 1.76 -7.09
N GLY A 39 12.72 2.08 -8.38
CA GLY A 39 13.72 1.44 -9.25
C GLY A 39 15.18 1.71 -8.83
N HIS A 40 15.40 2.60 -7.87
CA HIS A 40 16.72 2.94 -7.34
C HIS A 40 17.15 2.08 -6.14
N GLY A 41 16.25 1.32 -5.50
CA GLY A 41 16.54 0.45 -4.36
C GLY A 41 16.65 1.17 -3.01
N PHE A 42 16.25 2.43 -2.87
CA PHE A 42 16.09 3.14 -1.60
C PHE A 42 15.09 2.46 -0.66
N LEU A 43 14.13 1.72 -1.22
CA LEU A 43 13.15 0.97 -0.44
C LEU A 43 13.57 -0.47 -0.10
N ALA A 44 14.65 -0.99 -0.72
CA ALA A 44 15.20 -2.31 -0.44
C ALA A 44 15.46 -2.62 1.06
N PRO A 45 15.98 -1.69 1.89
CA PRO A 45 16.17 -1.99 3.32
C PRO A 45 14.86 -2.24 4.08
N TYR A 46 13.71 -1.76 3.59
CA TYR A 46 12.41 -2.04 4.20
C TYR A 46 11.87 -3.42 3.84
N HIS A 47 12.43 -4.08 2.81
CA HIS A 47 12.00 -5.40 2.37
C HIS A 47 11.96 -6.41 3.53
N ALA A 48 13.02 -6.49 4.33
CA ALA A 48 13.09 -7.45 5.43
C ALA A 48 12.04 -7.17 6.53
N ALA A 49 11.74 -5.90 6.80
CA ALA A 49 10.73 -5.51 7.78
C ALA A 49 9.31 -5.84 7.28
N ILE A 50 9.03 -5.51 6.02
CA ILE A 50 7.73 -5.73 5.40
C ILE A 50 7.49 -7.23 5.17
N ALA A 51 8.43 -7.94 4.53
CA ALA A 51 8.34 -9.37 4.25
C ALA A 51 8.37 -10.24 5.52
N GLY A 52 8.90 -9.71 6.63
CA GLY A 52 8.84 -10.38 7.93
C GLY A 52 7.45 -10.33 8.58
N ASN A 53 6.58 -9.43 8.12
CA ASN A 53 5.24 -9.21 8.69
C ASN A 53 4.10 -9.48 7.70
N PHE A 54 4.39 -9.50 6.39
CA PHE A 54 3.43 -9.67 5.32
C PHE A 54 4.00 -10.58 4.22
N ASP A 55 3.19 -11.52 3.75
CA ASP A 55 3.57 -12.40 2.63
C ASP A 55 3.36 -11.74 1.27
N SER A 56 2.49 -10.72 1.19
CA SER A 56 2.13 -10.08 -0.08
C SER A 56 1.76 -8.60 0.08
N PRO A 57 2.03 -7.76 -0.94
CA PRO A 57 1.69 -6.34 -0.88
C PRO A 57 0.17 -6.11 -0.80
N ALA A 58 -0.63 -7.06 -1.28
CA ALA A 58 -2.08 -7.06 -1.13
C ALA A 58 -2.50 -7.05 0.36
N GLN A 59 -1.81 -7.78 1.24
CA GLN A 59 -2.12 -7.78 2.68
C GLN A 59 -1.75 -6.46 3.34
N VAL A 60 -0.63 -5.85 2.93
CA VAL A 60 -0.22 -4.52 3.42
C VAL A 60 -1.30 -3.51 3.08
N LEU A 61 -1.75 -3.51 1.82
CA LEU A 61 -2.82 -2.65 1.36
C LEU A 61 -4.14 -2.96 2.08
N ASP A 62 -4.53 -4.21 2.23
CA ASP A 62 -5.77 -4.56 2.93
C ASP A 62 -5.81 -4.03 4.37
N VAL A 63 -4.67 -4.08 5.07
CA VAL A 63 -4.56 -3.64 6.48
C VAL A 63 -4.43 -2.12 6.62
N TYR A 64 -3.64 -1.46 5.75
CA TYR A 64 -3.27 -0.05 5.92
C TYR A 64 -3.87 0.90 4.90
N LEU A 65 -4.47 0.40 3.82
CA LEU A 65 -5.16 1.26 2.87
C LEU A 65 -6.46 1.74 3.52
N ARG A 66 -6.61 3.05 3.59
CA ARG A 66 -7.82 3.68 4.12
C ARG A 66 -8.46 4.55 3.03
N PRO A 67 -9.79 4.64 2.97
CA PRO A 67 -10.42 5.67 2.18
C PRO A 67 -10.00 7.05 2.73
N GLY A 68 -9.39 7.88 1.89
CA GLY A 68 -9.10 9.26 2.22
C GLY A 68 -10.36 10.12 2.24
N GLU A 69 -10.23 11.38 2.69
CA GLU A 69 -11.35 12.32 2.84
C GLU A 69 -12.10 12.59 1.52
N ASP A 70 -11.43 12.46 0.38
CA ASP A 70 -12.00 12.62 -0.96
C ASP A 70 -12.65 11.32 -1.51
N GLY A 71 -12.76 10.28 -0.67
CA GLY A 71 -13.20 8.94 -1.09
C GLY A 71 -12.17 8.16 -1.90
N GLN A 72 -11.01 8.77 -2.19
CA GLN A 72 -9.89 8.10 -2.86
C GLN A 72 -9.04 7.33 -1.84
N PRO A 73 -8.66 6.08 -2.11
CA PRO A 73 -7.85 5.32 -1.18
C PRO A 73 -6.46 5.96 -1.05
N SER A 74 -5.99 6.06 0.20
CA SER A 74 -4.74 6.72 0.54
C SER A 74 -3.93 5.87 1.51
N PHE A 75 -2.62 5.83 1.27
CA PHE A 75 -1.64 5.07 2.06
C PHE A 75 -1.14 5.85 3.29
N LEU A 76 -1.94 6.82 3.76
CA LEU A 76 -1.60 7.74 4.83
C LEU A 76 -1.91 7.19 6.22
N ASP A 77 -1.97 5.88 6.41
CA ASP A 77 -2.08 5.34 7.76
C ASP A 77 -0.74 5.55 8.49
N PRO A 78 -0.71 6.41 9.53
CA PRO A 78 0.53 6.71 10.23
C PRO A 78 1.11 5.49 10.93
N ALA A 79 0.31 4.46 11.22
CA ALA A 79 0.81 3.23 11.82
C ALA A 79 1.72 2.45 10.87
N PHE A 80 1.41 2.39 9.57
CA PHE A 80 2.30 1.74 8.60
C PHE A 80 3.69 2.39 8.57
N LEU A 81 3.73 3.72 8.54
CA LEU A 81 4.99 4.46 8.46
C LEU A 81 5.82 4.32 9.74
N ASP A 82 5.17 4.27 10.90
CA ASP A 82 5.84 4.07 12.18
C ASP A 82 6.34 2.63 12.35
N GLU A 83 5.49 1.64 12.07
CA GLU A 83 5.80 0.20 12.15
C GLU A 83 6.93 -0.17 11.19
N MET A 84 6.89 0.32 9.94
CA MET A 84 7.94 0.10 8.94
C MET A 84 9.14 1.02 9.13
N GLN A 85 9.16 1.87 10.16
CA GLN A 85 10.23 2.83 10.43
C GLN A 85 10.55 3.74 9.21
N VAL A 86 9.54 4.07 8.40
CA VAL A 86 9.63 4.96 7.24
C VAL A 86 9.60 6.42 7.73
N LYS A 87 10.71 6.84 8.35
CA LYS A 87 10.85 8.21 8.91
C LYS A 87 11.17 9.27 7.87
N LYS A 88 11.63 8.87 6.67
CA LYS A 88 12.01 9.79 5.61
C LYS A 88 10.79 10.19 4.78
N LEU A 89 10.50 11.50 4.76
CA LEU A 89 9.47 12.09 3.90
C LEU A 89 9.61 11.70 2.43
N GLY A 90 10.84 11.61 1.92
CA GLY A 90 11.10 11.17 0.54
C GLY A 90 10.57 9.77 0.24
N HIS A 91 10.74 8.84 1.18
CA HIS A 91 10.27 7.46 1.01
C HIS A 91 8.74 7.39 1.10
N ARG A 92 8.14 8.09 2.05
CA ARG A 92 6.67 8.20 2.17
C ARG A 92 6.03 8.66 0.85
N ARG A 93 6.60 9.69 0.22
CA ARG A 93 6.11 10.21 -1.06
C ARG A 93 6.18 9.19 -2.20
N LEU A 94 7.11 8.23 -2.16
CA LEU A 94 7.17 7.15 -3.15
C LEU A 94 5.97 6.21 -3.00
N PHE A 95 5.61 5.83 -1.77
CA PHE A 95 4.42 5.02 -1.50
C PHE A 95 3.14 5.72 -1.97
N GLU A 96 2.98 7.00 -1.60
CA GLU A 96 1.81 7.81 -2.01
C GLU A 96 1.73 7.96 -3.53
N LYS A 97 2.85 8.31 -4.18
CA LYS A 97 2.92 8.50 -5.64
C LYS A 97 2.58 7.22 -6.38
N TRP A 98 3.15 6.08 -5.96
CA TRP A 98 2.89 4.80 -6.62
C TRP A 98 1.41 4.40 -6.51
N LEU A 99 0.79 4.59 -5.35
CA LEU A 99 -0.63 4.27 -5.17
C LEU A 99 -1.50 5.18 -6.04
N ALA A 100 -1.24 6.48 -6.04
CA ALA A 100 -1.96 7.44 -6.87
C ALA A 100 -1.86 7.09 -8.36
N ASP A 101 -0.69 6.65 -8.82
CA ASP A 101 -0.48 6.19 -10.19
C ASP A 101 -1.29 4.93 -10.50
N ARG A 102 -1.25 3.93 -9.61
CA ARG A 102 -2.03 2.69 -9.74
C ARG A 102 -3.54 2.92 -9.78
N LEU A 103 -4.05 3.80 -8.92
CA LEU A 103 -5.47 4.16 -8.91
C LEU A 103 -5.88 4.89 -10.19
N ARG A 104 -5.00 5.75 -10.72
CA ARG A 104 -5.22 6.41 -12.00
C ARG A 104 -5.31 5.38 -13.12
N GLU A 105 -4.40 4.40 -13.16
CA GLU A 105 -4.43 3.32 -14.14
C GLU A 105 -5.69 2.45 -14.01
N ALA A 106 -6.11 2.14 -12.78
CA ALA A 106 -7.34 1.40 -12.51
C ALA A 106 -8.59 2.17 -12.99
N LYS A 107 -8.64 3.49 -12.76
CA LYS A 107 -9.69 4.38 -13.27
C LYS A 107 -9.77 4.37 -14.80
N LEU A 108 -8.63 4.39 -15.49
CA LEU A 108 -8.57 4.32 -16.95
C LEU A 108 -9.13 2.99 -17.49
N LYS A 109 -8.88 1.88 -16.80
CA LYS A 109 -9.37 0.55 -17.19
C LYS A 109 -10.85 0.33 -16.89
N THR A 110 -11.40 0.98 -15.86
CA THR A 110 -12.82 0.80 -15.47
C THR A 110 -13.79 1.76 -16.19
N GLY A 111 -13.30 2.85 -16.79
CA GLY A 111 -14.12 3.83 -17.52
C GLY A 111 -14.30 3.56 -19.02
N ALA A 112 -13.75 2.46 -19.53
CA ALA A 112 -13.93 2.00 -20.91
C ALA A 112 -14.96 0.85 -20.95
N GLY A 113 -16.24 1.21 -20.79
CA GLY A 113 -17.39 0.31 -20.88
C GLY A 113 -18.64 1.07 -21.23
#